data_AF-A0A2N2EB49-F1
#
_entry.id   AF-A0A2N2EB49-F1
#
_cell.length_a   1.000
_cell.length_b   1.000
_cell.length_c   1.000
_cell.angle_alpha   90.00
_cell.angle_beta   90.00
_cell.angle_gamma   90.00
#
_symmetry.space_group_name_H-M   'P 1'
#
loop_
_entity.id
_entity.type
_entity.pdbx_description
1 polymer ?
#
loop_
_entity_poly.entity_id
_entity_poly.type
_entity_poly.pdbx_seq_one_letter_code
_entity_poly.pdbx_strand_id
1 'polypeptide(L)'
;GEMPQFFIKDNHEPIITREQGIMVREIYEYRRKQMGVDDGEKYNNRYELSSKIICEECGGTFRRQKLYIGKPFEKIQWSCINHLNNKEECRTKGMREDIIKSAYLTMWNKLVSNYTYILIPLLDSLKNLRTCKAQEDDIENLNHKIMELTEQSHILSRVVQKGYMDSALFIQKQNELNIEIEETKKKRNGFLDSNGFEKEIEGTIRLLEIIKYNPEIMDTYDENLLAHTVDQVLIGQSGTITFKLINGLKLTERISKGGEDT
;
A
#
# COMPACT_ATOMS: atom_id res chain seq x y z
N GLY A 1 -1.01 30.80 33.37
CA GLY A 1 -0.76 32.24 33.23
C GLY A 1 0.45 32.40 32.36
N GLU A 2 0.30 32.97 31.18
CA GLU A 2 1.42 33.24 30.29
C GLU A 2 1.93 34.64 30.61
N MET A 3 3.12 34.72 31.22
CA MET A 3 3.77 36.00 31.43
C MET A 3 4.50 36.42 30.15
N PRO A 4 4.51 37.71 29.81
CA PRO A 4 5.20 38.21 28.64
C PRO A 4 6.71 37.96 28.76
N GLN A 5 7.28 37.29 27.75
CA GLN A 5 8.72 37.14 27.59
C GLN A 5 9.27 38.35 26.82
N PHE A 6 10.32 38.97 27.36
CA PHE A 6 11.01 40.09 26.72
C PHE A 6 12.39 39.64 26.26
N PHE A 7 12.71 39.89 24.99
CA PHE A 7 14.05 39.66 24.47
C PHE A 7 14.88 40.95 24.59
N ILE A 8 15.86 40.93 25.50
CA ILE A 8 16.81 42.03 25.69
C ILE A 8 18.07 41.70 24.89
N LYS A 9 18.40 42.52 23.90
CA LYS A 9 19.62 42.40 23.10
C LYS A 9 20.84 42.83 23.92
N ASP A 10 21.92 42.05 23.83
CA ASP A 10 23.26 42.40 24.32
C ASP A 10 23.38 42.67 25.83
N ASN A 11 22.64 41.92 26.64
CA ASN A 11 22.70 42.02 28.11
C ASN A 11 24.01 41.50 28.73
N HIS A 12 24.76 40.67 27.98
CA HIS A 12 26.09 40.22 28.37
C HIS A 12 26.98 40.10 27.14
N GLU A 13 28.30 40.12 27.35
CA GLU A 13 29.25 39.86 26.30
C GLU A 13 29.02 38.46 25.71
N PRO A 14 28.86 38.34 24.38
CA PRO A 14 28.46 37.08 23.79
C PRO A 14 29.64 36.11 23.69
N ILE A 15 29.41 34.84 24.03
CA ILE A 15 30.43 33.77 23.98
C ILE A 15 30.90 33.52 22.53
N ILE A 16 30.01 33.71 21.56
CA ILE A 16 30.28 33.63 20.12
C ILE A 16 29.68 34.85 19.44
N THR A 17 30.24 35.26 18.30
CA THR A 17 29.67 36.41 17.58
C THR A 17 28.28 36.06 17.05
N ARG A 18 27.43 37.09 16.86
CA ARG A 18 26.08 36.88 16.30
C ARG A 18 26.13 36.24 14.93
N GLU A 19 27.10 36.62 14.10
CA GLU A 19 27.33 36.07 12.77
C GLU A 19 27.67 34.57 12.85
N GLN A 20 28.57 34.18 13.76
CA GLN A 20 28.87 32.76 14.02
C GLN A 20 27.63 32.00 14.49
N GLY A 21 26.83 32.58 15.38
CA GLY A 21 25.59 31.97 15.86
C GLY A 21 24.49 31.85 14.80
N ILE A 22 24.44 32.77 13.82
CA ILE A 22 23.55 32.67 12.65
C ILE A 22 24.05 31.57 11.72
N MET A 23 25.34 31.58 11.37
CA MET A 23 25.94 30.60 10.47
C MET A 23 25.81 29.16 11.00
N VAL A 24 25.98 28.95 12.31
CA VAL A 24 25.74 27.64 12.94
C VAL A 24 24.28 27.23 12.81
N ARG A 25 23.32 28.15 13.03
CA ARG A 25 21.88 27.85 12.86
C ARG A 25 21.54 27.50 11.42
N GLU A 26 22.08 28.22 10.44
CA GLU A 26 21.91 27.92 9.01
C GLU A 26 22.48 26.56 8.64
N ILE A 27 23.66 26.19 9.17
CA ILE A 27 24.24 24.84 8.98
C ILE A 27 23.34 23.77 9.61
N TYR A 28 22.78 24.01 10.79
CA TYR A 28 21.84 23.10 11.44
C TYR A 28 20.55 22.94 10.63
N GLU A 29 19.97 24.02 10.11
CA GLU A 29 18.78 23.99 9.25
C GLU A 29 19.05 23.28 7.92
N TYR A 30 20.20 23.56 7.29
CA TYR A 30 20.63 22.89 6.07
C TYR A 30 20.80 21.38 6.28
N ARG A 31 21.49 20.96 7.35
CA ARG A 31 21.64 19.54 7.71
C ARG A 31 20.29 18.88 8.02
N ARG A 32 19.38 19.60 8.69
CA ARG A 32 18.02 19.13 9.00
C ARG A 32 17.20 18.86 7.72
N LYS A 33 17.28 19.77 6.74
CA LYS A 33 16.64 19.62 5.42
C LYS A 33 17.25 18.46 4.61
N GLN A 34 18.58 18.31 4.61
CA GLN A 34 19.27 17.25 3.86
C GLN A 34 19.05 15.84 4.43
N MET A 35 18.90 15.70 5.75
CA MET A 35 18.58 14.41 6.38
C MET A 35 17.08 14.05 6.30
N GLY A 36 16.25 14.92 5.72
CA GLY A 36 14.80 14.73 5.67
C GLY A 36 14.20 14.61 7.07
N VAL A 37 14.65 15.44 8.01
CA VAL A 37 14.22 15.44 9.42
C VAL A 37 12.95 16.29 9.62
N ASP A 38 12.58 17.09 8.63
CA ASP A 38 11.28 17.81 8.61
C ASP A 38 10.09 16.89 8.24
N ASP A 39 10.34 15.63 7.90
CA ASP A 39 9.29 14.59 7.97
C ASP A 39 9.08 14.22 9.44
N GLY A 40 8.09 14.87 10.07
CA GLY A 40 7.54 14.43 11.35
C GLY A 40 7.09 12.95 11.35
N GLU A 41 6.96 12.34 10.17
CA GLU A 41 6.70 10.91 9.98
C GLU A 41 7.82 10.01 10.51
N LYS A 42 9.10 10.39 10.36
CA LYS A 42 10.23 9.56 10.85
C LYS A 42 10.28 9.47 12.37
N TYR A 43 9.79 10.50 13.09
CA TYR A 43 9.67 10.46 14.56
C TYR A 43 8.36 9.81 15.03
N ASN A 44 7.32 9.77 14.18
CA ASN A 44 6.02 9.17 14.52
C ASN A 44 5.99 7.65 14.41
N ASN A 45 6.87 7.02 13.61
CA ASN A 45 6.84 5.58 13.37
C ASN A 45 7.91 4.79 14.15
N ARG A 46 8.08 5.10 15.45
CA ARG A 46 9.03 4.39 16.33
C ARG A 46 8.68 2.90 16.54
N TYR A 47 7.41 2.53 16.36
CA TYR A 47 6.90 1.18 16.55
C TYR A 47 6.12 0.78 15.31
N GLU A 48 6.14 -0.49 14.93
CA GLU A 48 5.53 -1.00 13.70
C GLU A 48 4.02 -0.77 13.61
N LEU A 49 3.34 -0.71 14.75
CA LEU A 49 1.91 -0.45 14.85
C LEU A 49 1.56 1.05 14.91
N SER A 50 2.55 1.93 15.08
CA SER A 50 2.33 3.38 15.05
C SER A 50 1.75 3.78 13.70
N SER A 51 0.73 4.64 13.72
CA SER A 51 0.00 5.10 12.52
C SER A 51 -0.66 4.01 11.65
N LYS A 52 -0.45 2.72 11.93
CA LYS A 52 -1.14 1.60 11.26
C LYS A 52 -2.47 1.24 11.91
N ILE A 53 -2.63 1.45 13.21
CA ILE A 53 -3.86 1.11 13.93
C ILE A 53 -4.89 2.24 13.81
N ILE A 54 -6.04 1.92 13.22
CA ILE A 54 -7.16 2.82 12.96
C ILE A 54 -8.42 2.33 13.70
N CYS A 55 -9.17 3.25 14.27
CA CYS A 55 -10.46 2.98 14.91
C CYS A 55 -11.54 2.77 13.85
N GLU A 56 -12.22 1.62 13.86
CA GLU A 56 -13.36 1.38 12.95
C GLU A 56 -14.56 2.28 13.27
N GLU A 57 -14.70 2.74 14.51
CA GLU A 57 -15.82 3.58 14.94
C GLU A 57 -15.65 5.05 14.52
N CYS A 58 -14.48 5.65 14.80
CA CYS A 58 -14.29 7.09 14.62
C CYS A 58 -13.23 7.46 13.58
N GLY A 59 -12.58 6.48 12.94
CA GLY A 59 -11.49 6.69 11.96
C GLY A 59 -10.19 7.26 12.54
N GLY A 60 -10.14 7.51 13.85
CA GLY A 60 -8.96 8.04 14.54
C GLY A 60 -7.84 7.01 14.69
N THR A 61 -6.61 7.48 14.87
CA THR A 61 -5.45 6.61 15.13
C THR A 61 -5.37 6.20 16.61
N PHE A 62 -4.62 5.13 16.88
CA PHE A 62 -4.35 4.69 18.25
C PHE A 62 -3.02 5.23 18.75
N ARG A 63 -2.97 5.52 20.05
CA ARG A 63 -1.76 5.89 20.79
C ARG A 63 -1.30 4.72 21.66
N ARG A 64 0.00 4.43 21.61
CA ARG A 64 0.67 3.47 22.49
C ARG A 64 0.76 4.01 23.92
N GLN A 65 0.38 3.19 24.90
CA GLN A 65 0.40 3.48 26.33
C GLN A 65 1.06 2.31 27.07
N LYS A 66 1.84 2.62 28.10
CA LYS A 66 2.34 1.61 29.04
C LYS A 66 1.34 1.44 30.17
N LEU A 67 0.96 0.21 30.46
CA LEU A 67 0.19 -0.19 31.63
C LEU A 67 1.15 -0.70 32.70
N TYR A 68 0.84 -0.43 33.98
CA TYR A 68 1.61 -0.92 35.13
C TYR A 68 3.09 -0.50 35.10
N ILE A 69 3.36 0.75 34.74
CA ILE A 69 4.72 1.31 34.64
C ILE A 69 5.51 1.03 35.93
N GLY A 70 6.71 0.45 35.78
CA GLY A 70 7.61 0.15 36.89
C GLY A 70 7.26 -1.11 37.70
N LYS A 71 6.27 -1.89 37.27
CA LYS A 71 5.96 -3.21 37.83
C LYS A 71 6.55 -4.33 36.95
N PRO A 72 6.84 -5.52 37.51
CA PRO A 72 7.40 -6.64 36.73
C PRO A 72 6.47 -7.16 35.61
N PHE A 73 5.18 -6.79 35.65
CA PHE A 73 4.16 -7.12 34.67
C PHE A 73 3.75 -5.90 33.82
N GLU A 74 4.68 -4.97 33.54
CA GLU A 74 4.46 -3.88 32.60
C GLU A 74 3.91 -4.43 31.25
N LYS A 75 2.82 -3.84 30.76
CA LYS A 75 2.19 -4.22 29.49
C LYS A 75 2.06 -3.02 28.58
N ILE A 76 1.84 -3.27 27.29
CA ILE A 76 1.61 -2.23 26.30
C ILE A 76 0.17 -2.33 25.82
N GLN A 77 -0.52 -1.18 25.80
CA GLN A 77 -1.86 -1.04 25.26
C GLN A 77 -1.89 0.05 24.20
N TRP A 78 -2.64 -0.17 23.14
CA TRP A 78 -2.97 0.80 22.13
C TRP A 78 -4.40 1.29 22.37
N SER A 79 -4.61 2.60 22.47
CA SER A 79 -5.94 3.17 22.70
C SER A 79 -6.25 4.25 21.68
N CYS A 80 -7.48 4.29 21.18
CA CYS A 80 -7.95 5.34 20.27
C CYS A 80 -7.75 6.73 20.90
N ILE A 81 -7.14 7.66 20.15
CA ILE A 81 -6.87 9.02 20.65
C ILE A 81 -8.18 9.75 20.99
N ASN A 82 -9.21 9.62 20.16
CA ASN A 82 -10.50 10.26 20.41
C ASN A 82 -11.17 9.69 21.67
N HIS A 83 -11.09 8.37 21.90
CA HIS A 83 -11.58 7.75 23.13
C HIS A 83 -10.85 8.27 24.38
N LEU A 84 -9.53 8.47 24.28
CA LEU A 84 -8.74 9.02 25.38
C LEU A 84 -9.09 10.47 25.70
N ASN A 85 -9.43 11.26 24.68
CA ASN A 85 -9.83 12.66 24.84
C ASN A 85 -11.27 12.77 25.36
N ASN A 86 -12.20 12.04 24.75
CA ASN A 86 -13.61 12.04 25.09
C ASN A 86 -14.26 10.67 24.80
N LYS A 87 -14.66 9.97 25.87
CA LYS A 87 -15.28 8.64 25.77
C LYS A 87 -16.65 8.64 25.10
N GLU A 88 -17.33 9.79 25.06
CA GLU A 88 -18.62 9.91 24.37
C GLU A 88 -18.46 10.03 22.85
N GLU A 89 -17.31 10.50 22.36
CA GLU A 89 -17.00 10.61 20.93
C GLU A 89 -16.54 9.28 20.32
N CYS A 90 -15.95 8.39 21.13
CA CYS A 90 -15.57 7.06 20.70
C CYS A 90 -15.63 6.10 21.88
N ARG A 91 -16.37 5.00 21.74
CA ARG A 91 -16.54 3.97 22.77
C ARG A 91 -15.60 2.77 22.61
N THR A 92 -14.84 2.73 21.51
CA THR A 92 -13.84 1.69 21.24
C THR A 92 -12.77 1.66 22.32
N LYS A 93 -12.69 0.53 23.03
CA LYS A 93 -11.72 0.33 24.11
C LYS A 93 -10.31 0.12 23.56
N GLY A 94 -9.32 0.44 24.38
CA GLY A 94 -7.93 0.11 24.07
C GLY A 94 -7.70 -1.41 24.01
N MET A 95 -6.68 -1.79 23.26
CA MET A 95 -6.33 -3.18 22.99
C MET A 95 -4.85 -3.42 23.32
N ARG A 96 -4.55 -4.52 24.01
CA ARG A 96 -3.16 -4.85 24.35
C ARG A 96 -2.38 -5.25 23.10
N GLU A 97 -1.10 -4.87 23.07
CA GLU A 97 -0.23 -5.14 21.93
C GLU A 97 -0.03 -6.64 21.70
N ASP A 98 0.08 -7.44 22.75
CA ASP A 98 0.23 -8.89 22.64
C ASP A 98 -1.01 -9.58 22.06
N ILE A 99 -2.20 -9.04 22.31
CA ILE A 99 -3.44 -9.50 21.67
C ILE A 99 -3.43 -9.18 20.17
N ILE A 100 -2.98 -7.98 19.78
CA ILE A 100 -2.87 -7.61 18.35
C ILE A 100 -1.87 -8.53 17.64
N LYS A 101 -0.70 -8.78 18.26
CA LYS A 101 0.35 -9.64 17.69
C LYS A 101 -0.09 -11.10 17.56
N SER A 102 -0.79 -11.64 18.55
CA SER A 102 -1.34 -13.01 18.49
C SER A 102 -2.47 -13.16 17.47
N ALA A 103 -3.34 -12.14 17.34
CA ALA A 103 -4.35 -12.12 16.29
C ALA A 103 -3.72 -12.04 14.89
N TYR A 104 -2.64 -11.26 14.72
CA TYR A 104 -1.91 -11.21 13.46
C TYR A 104 -1.34 -12.59 13.10
N LEU A 105 -0.68 -13.27 14.03
CA LEU A 105 -0.15 -14.63 13.81
C LEU A 105 -1.28 -15.60 13.40
N THR A 106 -2.40 -15.55 14.10
CA THR A 106 -3.56 -16.41 13.80
C THR A 106 -4.08 -16.16 12.39
N MET A 107 -4.25 -14.89 12.01
CA MET A 107 -4.69 -14.49 10.67
C MET A 107 -3.68 -14.93 9.60
N TRP A 108 -2.39 -14.66 9.83
CA TRP A 108 -1.33 -14.99 8.88
C TRP A 108 -1.22 -16.50 8.66
N ASN A 109 -1.24 -17.30 9.72
CA ASN A 109 -1.18 -18.76 9.62
C ASN A 109 -2.39 -19.34 8.87
N LYS A 110 -3.59 -18.77 9.07
CA LYS A 110 -4.77 -19.14 8.27
C LYS A 110 -4.60 -18.77 6.80
N LEU A 111 -4.04 -17.61 6.51
CA LEU A 111 -3.77 -17.16 5.14
C LEU A 111 -2.74 -18.08 4.46
N VAL A 112 -1.61 -18.36 5.10
CA VAL A 112 -0.57 -19.29 4.61
C VAL A 112 -1.13 -20.69 4.38
N SER A 113 -2.06 -21.15 5.22
CA SER A 113 -2.67 -22.49 5.03
C SER A 113 -3.65 -22.55 3.85
N ASN A 114 -4.18 -21.41 3.39
CA ASN A 114 -5.27 -21.35 2.41
C ASN A 114 -4.98 -20.45 1.19
N TYR A 115 -3.75 -19.98 1.02
CA TYR A 115 -3.41 -18.98 0.00
C TYR A 115 -3.70 -19.47 -1.43
N THR A 116 -3.60 -20.77 -1.68
CA THR A 116 -3.90 -21.37 -2.99
C THR A 116 -5.37 -21.25 -3.37
N TYR A 117 -6.26 -21.18 -2.38
CA TYR A 117 -7.71 -21.03 -2.57
C TYR A 117 -8.19 -19.58 -2.47
N ILE A 118 -7.37 -18.69 -1.91
CA ILE A 118 -7.72 -17.29 -1.68
C ILE A 118 -6.96 -16.37 -2.65
N LEU A 119 -5.63 -16.35 -2.59
CA LEU A 119 -4.80 -15.38 -3.31
C LEU A 119 -4.62 -15.74 -4.78
N ILE A 120 -4.49 -17.02 -5.13
CA ILE A 120 -4.34 -17.43 -6.54
C ILE A 120 -5.62 -17.11 -7.34
N PRO A 121 -6.83 -17.50 -6.90
CA PRO A 121 -8.06 -17.17 -7.64
C PRO A 121 -8.36 -15.67 -7.63
N LEU A 122 -8.02 -14.96 -6.55
CA LEU A 122 -8.11 -13.50 -6.50
C LEU A 122 -7.22 -12.87 -7.57
N LEU A 123 -5.96 -13.27 -7.67
CA LEU A 123 -5.02 -12.72 -8.65
C LEU A 123 -5.52 -12.93 -10.08
N ASP A 124 -6.01 -14.14 -10.38
CA ASP A 124 -6.57 -14.45 -11.70
C ASP A 124 -7.81 -13.59 -11.99
N SER A 125 -8.72 -13.49 -11.02
CA SER A 125 -9.92 -12.64 -11.14
C SER A 125 -9.56 -11.17 -11.37
N LEU A 126 -8.61 -10.64 -10.59
CA LEU A 126 -8.15 -9.26 -10.73
C LEU A 126 -7.53 -9.00 -12.11
N LYS A 127 -6.71 -9.91 -12.64
CA LYS A 127 -6.14 -9.80 -13.99
C LYS A 127 -7.20 -9.81 -15.08
N ASN A 128 -8.29 -10.55 -14.87
CA ASN A 128 -9.36 -10.71 -15.86
C ASN A 128 -10.47 -9.66 -15.75
N LEU A 129 -10.55 -8.92 -14.64
CA LEU A 129 -11.48 -7.80 -14.46
C LEU A 129 -11.10 -6.63 -15.36
N ARG A 130 -12.09 -6.00 -15.99
CA ARG A 130 -11.95 -4.77 -16.78
C ARG A 130 -12.70 -3.64 -16.09
N THR A 131 -12.12 -2.45 -16.07
CA THR A 131 -12.54 -1.41 -15.11
C THR A 131 -13.43 -0.31 -15.69
N CYS A 132 -13.46 -0.12 -17.01
CA CYS A 132 -14.32 0.91 -17.62
C CYS A 132 -14.85 0.47 -18.98
N LYS A 133 -16.13 0.77 -19.25
CA LYS A 133 -16.76 0.56 -20.57
C LYS A 133 -15.97 1.24 -21.70
N ALA A 134 -15.41 2.42 -21.46
CA ALA A 134 -14.54 3.10 -22.42
C ALA A 134 -13.30 2.28 -22.82
N GLN A 135 -12.72 1.53 -21.87
CA GLN A 135 -11.59 0.65 -22.16
C GLN A 135 -12.01 -0.58 -22.98
N GLU A 136 -13.21 -1.11 -22.73
CA GLU A 136 -13.80 -2.15 -23.57
C GLU A 136 -14.05 -1.65 -24.99
N ASP A 137 -14.63 -0.45 -25.13
CA ASP A 137 -14.88 0.20 -26.42
C ASP A 137 -13.55 0.46 -27.18
N ASP A 138 -12.51 0.93 -26.49
CA ASP A 138 -11.18 1.13 -27.08
C ASP A 138 -10.55 -0.19 -27.55
N ILE A 139 -10.67 -1.27 -26.76
CA ILE A 139 -10.21 -2.60 -27.16
C ILE A 139 -10.99 -3.12 -28.37
N GLU A 140 -12.32 -2.90 -28.41
CA GLU A 140 -13.17 -3.28 -29.53
C GLU A 140 -12.78 -2.52 -30.80
N ASN A 141 -12.59 -1.21 -30.71
CA ASN A 141 -12.13 -0.36 -31.82
C ASN A 141 -10.76 -0.81 -32.35
N LEU A 142 -9.82 -1.12 -31.46
CA LEU A 142 -8.49 -1.63 -31.84
C LEU A 142 -8.58 -3.01 -32.51
N ASN A 143 -9.47 -3.89 -32.04
CA ASN A 143 -9.71 -5.19 -32.69
C ASN A 143 -10.32 -5.01 -34.09
N HIS A 144 -11.28 -4.09 -34.25
CA HIS A 144 -11.85 -3.76 -35.56
C HIS A 144 -10.77 -3.26 -36.52
N LYS A 145 -9.92 -2.33 -36.07
CA LYS A 145 -8.80 -1.80 -36.86
C LYS A 145 -7.78 -2.89 -37.25
N ILE A 146 -7.47 -3.82 -36.35
CA ILE A 146 -6.60 -4.98 -36.68
C ILE A 146 -7.25 -5.83 -37.77
N MET A 147 -8.55 -6.07 -37.68
CA MET A 147 -9.29 -6.87 -38.66
C MET A 147 -9.27 -6.21 -40.04
N GLU A 148 -9.54 -4.90 -40.12
CA GLU A 148 -9.46 -4.10 -41.36
C GLU A 148 -8.06 -4.13 -41.98
N LEU A 149 -7.01 -3.92 -41.19
CA LEU A 149 -5.63 -3.95 -41.69
C LEU A 149 -5.23 -5.34 -42.20
N THR A 150 -5.68 -6.40 -41.52
CA THR A 150 -5.45 -7.78 -41.93
C THR A 150 -6.17 -8.07 -43.24
N GLU A 151 -7.39 -7.57 -43.41
CA GLU A 151 -8.15 -7.66 -44.66
C GLU A 151 -7.46 -6.90 -45.81
N GLN A 152 -6.95 -5.69 -45.55
CA GLN A 152 -6.17 -4.94 -46.53
C GLN A 152 -4.92 -5.71 -46.97
N SER A 153 -4.22 -6.39 -46.05
CA SER A 153 -3.08 -7.24 -46.39
C SER A 153 -3.49 -8.43 -47.27
N HIS A 154 -4.63 -9.06 -47.00
CA HIS A 154 -5.17 -10.12 -47.84
C HIS A 154 -5.57 -9.63 -49.25
N ILE A 155 -6.21 -8.46 -49.35
CA ILE A 155 -6.57 -7.84 -50.63
C ILE A 155 -5.29 -7.52 -51.42
N LEU A 156 -4.31 -6.89 -50.78
CA LEU A 156 -3.04 -6.54 -51.39
C LEU A 156 -2.33 -7.78 -51.97
N SER A 157 -2.30 -8.88 -51.19
CA SER A 157 -1.76 -10.17 -51.64
C SER A 157 -2.49 -10.71 -52.89
N ARG A 158 -3.82 -10.57 -52.96
CA ARG A 158 -4.63 -10.99 -54.11
C ARG A 158 -4.38 -10.12 -55.35
N VAL A 159 -4.15 -8.82 -55.18
CA VAL A 159 -3.88 -7.89 -56.30
C VAL A 159 -2.55 -8.23 -56.97
N VAL A 160 -1.52 -8.57 -56.19
CA VAL A 160 -0.22 -9.02 -56.72
C VAL A 160 -0.33 -10.36 -57.44
N GLN A 161 -1.08 -11.32 -56.90
CA GLN A 161 -1.29 -12.62 -57.56
C GLN A 161 -1.92 -12.48 -58.96
N LYS A 162 -2.72 -11.44 -59.18
CA LYS A 162 -3.31 -11.14 -60.49
C LYS A 162 -2.40 -10.32 -61.42
N GLY A 163 -1.19 -9.98 -60.99
CA GLY A 163 -0.18 -9.29 -61.80
C GLY A 163 -0.38 -7.77 -61.94
N TYR A 164 -1.25 -7.17 -61.13
CA TYR A 164 -1.59 -5.74 -61.26
C TYR A 164 -0.67 -4.79 -60.47
N MET A 165 0.42 -5.29 -59.89
CA MET A 165 1.29 -4.50 -59.02
C MET A 165 2.75 -4.95 -59.09
N ASP A 166 3.66 -3.98 -59.05
CA ASP A 166 5.10 -4.20 -59.01
C ASP A 166 5.56 -4.80 -57.66
N SER A 167 6.56 -5.68 -57.71
CA SER A 167 7.05 -6.40 -56.52
C SER A 167 7.65 -5.47 -55.47
N ALA A 168 8.33 -4.39 -55.86
CA ALA A 168 8.92 -3.45 -54.90
C ALA A 168 7.83 -2.64 -54.20
N LEU A 169 6.81 -2.21 -54.96
CA LEU A 169 5.65 -1.49 -54.40
C LEU A 169 4.84 -2.37 -53.44
N PHE A 170 4.67 -3.66 -53.76
CA PHE A 170 4.03 -4.63 -52.87
C PHE A 170 4.78 -4.79 -51.55
N ILE A 171 6.09 -5.05 -51.61
CA ILE A 171 6.91 -5.26 -50.40
C ILE A 171 6.84 -4.03 -49.50
N GLN A 172 6.91 -2.83 -50.08
CA GLN A 172 6.77 -1.59 -49.32
C GLN A 172 5.41 -1.51 -48.61
N LYS A 173 4.31 -1.69 -49.35
CA LYS A 173 2.94 -1.60 -48.79
C LYS A 173 2.65 -2.69 -47.77
N GLN A 174 3.16 -3.90 -47.98
CA GLN A 174 3.00 -5.01 -47.05
C GLN A 174 3.78 -4.78 -45.75
N ASN A 175 4.98 -4.19 -45.82
CA ASN A 175 5.74 -3.80 -44.64
C ASN A 175 5.05 -2.68 -43.86
N GLU A 176 4.52 -1.66 -44.55
CA GLU A 176 3.73 -0.58 -43.93
C GLU A 176 2.53 -1.17 -43.14
N LEU A 177 1.75 -2.07 -43.75
CA LEU A 177 0.63 -2.74 -43.09
C LEU A 177 1.07 -3.59 -41.90
N ASN A 178 2.16 -4.34 -42.02
CA ASN A 178 2.67 -5.18 -40.94
C ASN A 178 3.09 -4.35 -39.72
N ILE A 179 3.77 -3.22 -39.94
CA ILE A 179 4.15 -2.29 -38.87
C ILE A 179 2.90 -1.74 -38.18
N GLU A 180 1.90 -1.29 -38.94
CA GLU A 180 0.65 -0.75 -38.38
C GLU A 180 -0.13 -1.81 -37.58
N ILE A 181 -0.14 -3.07 -38.06
CA ILE A 181 -0.74 -4.20 -37.33
C ILE A 181 0.00 -4.46 -36.01
N GLU A 182 1.34 -4.50 -36.02
CA GLU A 182 2.13 -4.71 -34.79
C GLU A 182 1.93 -3.59 -33.78
N GLU A 183 1.96 -2.33 -34.22
CA GLU A 183 1.71 -1.17 -33.36
C GLU A 183 0.31 -1.21 -32.75
N THR A 184 -0.71 -1.55 -33.56
CA THR A 184 -2.10 -1.63 -33.08
C THR A 184 -2.28 -2.77 -32.08
N LYS A 185 -1.67 -3.94 -32.33
CA LYS A 185 -1.65 -5.07 -31.38
C LYS A 185 -0.95 -4.69 -30.07
N LYS A 186 0.17 -3.98 -30.14
CA LYS A 186 0.91 -3.52 -28.96
C LYS A 186 0.08 -2.55 -28.12
N LYS A 187 -0.59 -1.59 -28.75
CA LYS A 187 -1.51 -0.67 -28.06
C LYS A 187 -2.65 -1.44 -27.36
N ARG A 188 -3.30 -2.36 -28.07
CA ARG A 188 -4.37 -3.20 -27.51
C ARG A 188 -3.89 -4.01 -26.31
N ASN A 189 -2.73 -4.66 -26.41
CA ASN A 189 -2.19 -5.42 -25.30
C ASN A 189 -1.88 -4.53 -24.10
N GLY A 190 -1.39 -3.31 -24.31
CA GLY A 190 -1.23 -2.33 -23.22
C GLY A 190 -2.54 -2.00 -22.50
N PHE A 191 -3.65 -1.88 -23.24
CA PHE A 191 -4.99 -1.71 -22.65
C PHE A 191 -5.54 -2.98 -21.97
N LEU A 192 -5.08 -4.16 -22.37
CA LEU A 192 -5.44 -5.42 -21.69
C LEU A 192 -4.66 -5.62 -20.39
N ASP A 193 -3.43 -5.12 -20.33
CA ASP A 193 -2.55 -5.26 -19.16
C ASP A 193 -2.87 -4.25 -18.05
N SER A 194 -3.38 -3.07 -18.39
CA SER A 194 -3.86 -2.11 -17.40
C SER A 194 -5.33 -2.39 -17.11
N ASN A 195 -5.68 -2.62 -15.85
CA ASN A 195 -7.06 -2.85 -15.48
C ASN A 195 -7.46 -2.09 -14.23
N GLY A 196 -6.70 -1.08 -13.80
CA GLY A 196 -7.03 -0.23 -12.67
C GLY A 196 -6.89 -0.91 -11.30
N PHE A 197 -6.52 -2.20 -11.27
CA PHE A 197 -6.22 -2.97 -10.07
C PHE A 197 -4.72 -3.23 -9.92
N GLU A 198 -3.86 -2.39 -10.51
CA GLU A 198 -2.42 -2.62 -10.53
C GLU A 198 -1.85 -2.75 -9.10
N LYS A 199 -2.37 -1.96 -8.14
CA LYS A 199 -1.96 -2.02 -6.73
C LYS A 199 -2.36 -3.33 -6.06
N GLU A 200 -3.59 -3.79 -6.28
CA GLU A 200 -4.11 -5.04 -5.73
C GLU A 200 -3.42 -6.25 -6.35
N ILE A 201 -3.11 -6.20 -7.65
CA ILE A 201 -2.36 -7.22 -8.38
C ILE A 201 -0.92 -7.30 -7.85
N GLU A 202 -0.21 -6.17 -7.80
CA GLU A 202 1.17 -6.10 -7.27
C GLU A 202 1.22 -6.56 -5.82
N GLY A 203 0.28 -6.08 -4.98
CA GLY A 203 0.15 -6.50 -3.60
C GLY A 203 -0.10 -8.00 -3.46
N THR A 204 -0.95 -8.59 -4.31
CA THR A 204 -1.25 -10.03 -4.27
C THR A 204 -0.05 -10.86 -4.71
N ILE A 205 0.67 -10.44 -5.75
CA ILE A 205 1.92 -11.08 -6.19
C ILE A 205 2.95 -11.06 -5.05
N ARG A 206 3.13 -9.89 -4.41
CA ARG A 206 4.06 -9.75 -3.29
C ARG A 206 3.69 -10.63 -2.11
N LEU A 207 2.41 -10.76 -1.76
CA LEU A 207 1.96 -11.68 -0.71
C LEU A 207 2.29 -13.14 -1.08
N LEU A 208 2.05 -13.55 -2.32
CA LEU A 208 2.39 -14.90 -2.80
C LEU A 208 3.89 -15.18 -2.73
N GLU A 209 4.73 -14.21 -3.09
CA GLU A 209 6.19 -14.32 -2.97
C GLU A 209 6.62 -14.47 -1.51
N ILE A 210 6.10 -13.63 -0.61
CA ILE A 210 6.40 -13.71 0.82
C ILE A 210 6.01 -15.08 1.39
N ILE A 211 4.84 -15.61 1.04
CA ILE A 211 4.37 -16.94 1.48
C ILE A 211 5.27 -18.04 0.91
N LYS A 212 5.69 -17.94 -0.36
CA LYS A 212 6.57 -18.92 -0.99
C LYS A 212 7.92 -19.06 -0.28
N TYR A 213 8.48 -17.96 0.21
CA TYR A 213 9.74 -17.97 0.98
C TYR A 213 9.54 -18.27 2.47
N ASN A 214 8.30 -18.23 2.98
CA ASN A 214 7.95 -18.52 4.37
C ASN A 214 6.76 -19.50 4.44
N PRO A 215 6.92 -20.76 3.99
CA PRO A 215 5.81 -21.71 3.86
C PRO A 215 5.35 -22.30 5.20
N GLU A 216 6.14 -22.15 6.27
CA GLU A 216 5.86 -22.73 7.57
C GLU A 216 4.92 -21.84 8.40
N ILE A 217 4.08 -22.49 9.21
CA ILE A 217 3.25 -21.84 10.21
C ILE A 217 4.18 -21.16 11.23
N MET A 218 3.88 -19.92 11.55
CA MET A 218 4.70 -19.12 12.45
C MET A 218 4.21 -19.22 13.89
N ASP A 219 5.12 -19.56 14.80
CA ASP A 219 4.86 -19.56 16.24
C ASP A 219 5.22 -18.23 16.91
N THR A 220 6.09 -17.44 16.27
CA THR A 220 6.60 -16.17 16.80
C THR A 220 6.26 -15.00 15.90
N TYR A 221 5.86 -13.89 16.50
CA TYR A 221 5.54 -12.65 15.79
C TYR A 221 6.80 -12.04 15.16
N ASP A 222 6.71 -11.72 13.87
CA ASP A 222 7.74 -10.98 13.13
C ASP A 222 7.21 -9.58 12.74
N GLU A 223 7.88 -8.57 13.28
CA GLU A 223 7.61 -7.16 13.02
C GLU A 223 7.78 -6.79 11.53
N ASN A 224 8.84 -7.29 10.89
CA ASN A 224 9.10 -6.99 9.49
C ASN A 224 8.02 -7.62 8.61
N LEU A 225 7.59 -8.83 8.92
CA LEU A 225 6.54 -9.49 8.16
C LEU A 225 5.24 -8.69 8.20
N LEU A 226 4.82 -8.21 9.38
CA LEU A 226 3.65 -7.35 9.50
C LEU A 226 3.81 -6.07 8.68
N ALA A 227 4.96 -5.41 8.77
CA ALA A 227 5.23 -4.18 8.04
C ALA A 227 5.10 -4.34 6.51
N HIS A 228 5.51 -5.51 5.97
CA HIS A 228 5.49 -5.80 4.54
C HIS A 228 4.18 -6.41 4.03
N THR A 229 3.31 -6.91 4.91
CA THR A 229 2.08 -7.63 4.53
C THR A 229 0.80 -6.86 4.87
N VAL A 230 0.84 -5.99 5.88
CA VAL A 230 -0.32 -5.25 6.39
C VAL A 230 -0.18 -3.75 6.10
N ASP A 231 -1.19 -3.19 5.44
CA ASP A 231 -1.35 -1.75 5.23
C ASP A 231 -1.87 -1.10 6.52
N GLN A 232 -3.01 -1.57 7.04
CA GLN A 232 -3.68 -1.02 8.22
C GLN A 232 -4.23 -2.12 9.14
N VAL A 233 -4.31 -1.82 10.43
CA VAL A 233 -4.97 -2.64 11.45
C VAL A 233 -6.19 -1.89 11.94
N LEU A 234 -7.38 -2.42 11.73
CA LEU A 234 -8.62 -1.78 12.14
C LEU A 234 -9.14 -2.44 13.42
N ILE A 235 -9.44 -1.65 14.45
CA ILE A 235 -9.94 -2.14 15.73
C ILE A 235 -11.36 -1.61 15.96
N GLY A 236 -12.29 -2.53 16.20
CA GLY A 236 -13.71 -2.26 16.45
C GLY A 236 -14.13 -2.48 17.91
N GLN A 237 -15.38 -2.11 18.22
CA GLN A 237 -15.94 -2.11 19.59
C GLN A 237 -16.05 -3.51 20.22
N SER A 238 -16.13 -4.58 19.42
CA SER A 238 -16.43 -5.95 19.87
C SER A 238 -15.20 -6.82 20.12
N GLY A 239 -14.00 -6.24 20.18
CA GLY A 239 -12.76 -7.03 20.24
C GLY A 239 -12.48 -7.75 18.92
N THR A 240 -12.94 -7.17 17.81
CA THR A 240 -12.56 -7.57 16.46
C THR A 240 -11.33 -6.80 16.03
N ILE A 241 -10.39 -7.51 15.41
CA ILE A 241 -9.25 -6.90 14.73
C ILE A 241 -9.36 -7.28 13.25
N THR A 242 -9.42 -6.27 12.38
CA THR A 242 -9.40 -6.46 10.93
C THR A 242 -8.06 -6.01 10.39
N PHE A 243 -7.31 -6.93 9.78
CA PHE A 243 -6.08 -6.63 9.07
C PHE A 243 -6.40 -6.32 7.62
N LYS A 244 -6.11 -5.09 7.19
CA LYS A 244 -6.13 -4.70 5.78
C LYS A 244 -4.74 -4.96 5.21
N LEU A 245 -4.63 -5.96 4.34
CA LEU A 245 -3.37 -6.34 3.70
C LEU A 245 -2.97 -5.33 2.61
N ILE A 246 -1.72 -5.42 2.17
CA ILE A 246 -1.15 -4.59 1.09
C ILE A 246 -1.90 -4.72 -0.24
N ASN A 247 -2.62 -5.82 -0.46
CA ASN A 247 -3.45 -6.04 -1.65
C ASN A 247 -4.91 -5.59 -1.45
N GLY A 248 -5.23 -4.92 -0.33
CA GLY A 248 -6.57 -4.43 -0.01
C GLY A 248 -7.50 -5.45 0.66
N LEU A 249 -7.14 -6.74 0.72
CA LEU A 249 -7.95 -7.74 1.44
C LEU A 249 -8.08 -7.39 2.91
N LYS A 250 -9.30 -7.54 3.44
CA LYS A 250 -9.60 -7.35 4.86
C LYS A 250 -9.89 -8.69 5.51
N LEU A 251 -9.03 -9.10 6.45
CA LEU A 251 -9.17 -10.35 7.18
C LEU A 251 -9.41 -10.05 8.66
N THR A 252 -10.54 -10.52 9.19
CA THR A 252 -10.98 -10.20 10.55
C THR A 252 -10.80 -11.38 11.48
N GLU A 253 -10.15 -11.13 12.61
CA GLU A 253 -10.04 -12.05 13.73
C GLU A 253 -10.91 -11.58 14.89
N ARG A 254 -11.62 -12.53 15.49
CA ARG A 254 -12.42 -12.29 16.69
C ARG A 254 -11.62 -12.77 17.89
N ILE A 255 -11.30 -11.86 18.80
CA ILE A 255 -10.68 -12.22 20.06
C ILE A 255 -11.77 -12.85 20.94
N SER A 256 -11.73 -14.16 21.14
CA SER A 256 -12.54 -14.78 22.20
C SER A 256 -12.14 -14.14 23.52
N LYS A 257 -13.12 -13.67 24.31
CA LYS A 257 -12.89 -13.26 25.71
C LYS A 257 -12.46 -14.49 26.53
N GLY A 258 -11.22 -14.91 26.38
CA GLY A 258 -10.59 -15.94 27.18
C GLY A 258 -9.71 -15.28 28.23
N GLY A 259 -10.18 -15.28 29.47
CA GLY A 259 -9.41 -14.86 30.65
C GLY A 259 -9.50 -13.38 30.97
N GLU A 260 -10.66 -12.94 31.49
CA GLU A 260 -10.58 -12.03 32.64
C GLU A 260 -9.85 -12.80 33.74
N ASP A 261 -8.77 -12.20 34.24
CA ASP A 261 -7.81 -12.81 35.16
C ASP A 261 -8.51 -13.50 36.35
N THR A 262 -8.26 -14.81 36.50
CA THR A 262 -8.15 -15.45 37.82
C THR A 262 -6.81 -15.09 38.44
#